data_AF-A0A9K3L115-F1
#
_entry.id   AF-A0A9K3L115-F1
#
_cell.length_a   1.000
_cell.length_b   1.000
_cell.length_c   1.000
_cell.angle_alpha   90.00
_cell.angle_beta   90.00
_cell.angle_gamma   90.00
#
_symmetry.space_group_name_H-M   'P 1'
#
loop_
_entity.id
_entity.type
_entity.pdbx_description
1 polymer ?
#
loop_
_entity_poly.entity_id
_entity_poly.type
_entity_poly.pdbx_seq_one_letter_code
_entity_poly.pdbx_strand_id
1 'polypeptide(L)'
;MKKSRISQILGLLACGFGPVWMGTGVHALPFAFGSSKQHPKHQQPKPTTDNFDLAKAASSMTTEIANSITKSRIDRFVDKLFDNTDADHDGTISFPEAYEGVLKFYIKLNQRAPIPPPSREKVLLLYKQVDKAHSNKLNRDEYGRLLRRTVRRAFTRLAAHKAVTIVGAPLLAELITRKLTSRKEWLQQIATWIIPLQFQDKLIPIITSKGFHQALWTTILVATLGNFCLSVVNFFLDLSLSKPSSDVS
;
A
#
# COMPACT_ATOMS: atom_id res chain seq x y z
N MET A 1 38.84 -14.71 -16.03
CA MET A 1 38.78 -13.43 -15.30
C MET A 1 37.32 -13.04 -15.07
N LYS A 2 36.78 -13.27 -13.86
CA LYS A 2 35.42 -12.88 -13.46
C LYS A 2 35.55 -11.88 -12.30
N LYS A 3 35.55 -10.58 -12.60
CA LYS A 3 35.47 -9.51 -11.60
C LYS A 3 34.19 -8.71 -11.81
N SER A 4 33.50 -8.49 -10.69
CA SER A 4 32.67 -7.32 -10.40
C SER A 4 31.31 -7.20 -11.10
N ARG A 5 30.27 -7.79 -10.49
CA ARG A 5 28.86 -7.36 -10.64
C ARG A 5 28.14 -7.13 -9.31
N ILE A 6 28.88 -7.04 -8.20
CA ILE A 6 28.30 -6.88 -6.85
C ILE A 6 28.21 -5.40 -6.42
N SER A 7 28.84 -4.47 -7.17
CA SER A 7 28.92 -3.07 -6.72
C SER A 7 27.78 -2.15 -7.15
N GLN A 8 26.79 -2.59 -7.94
CA GLN A 8 25.72 -1.71 -8.43
C GLN A 8 24.39 -1.78 -7.65
N ILE A 9 24.24 -2.68 -6.67
CA ILE A 9 22.98 -2.81 -5.91
C ILE A 9 22.94 -1.87 -4.68
N LEU A 10 24.06 -1.26 -4.28
CA LEU A 10 24.09 -0.35 -3.12
C LEU A 10 23.77 1.13 -3.40
N GLY A 11 23.52 1.52 -4.66
CA GLY A 11 23.29 2.92 -5.03
C GLY A 11 21.84 3.42 -4.98
N LEU A 12 20.86 2.56 -4.71
CA LEU A 12 19.44 2.85 -4.94
C LEU A 12 18.61 3.19 -3.68
N LEU A 13 19.26 3.38 -2.52
CA LEU A 13 18.60 3.78 -1.27
C LEU A 13 18.72 5.29 -0.94
N ALA A 14 19.32 6.09 -1.83
CA ALA A 14 19.63 7.50 -1.53
C ALA A 14 18.66 8.55 -2.15
N CYS A 15 17.67 8.15 -2.96
CA CYS A 15 16.78 9.10 -3.63
C CYS A 15 15.31 8.75 -3.39
N GLY A 16 14.67 9.36 -2.38
CA GLY A 16 13.21 9.18 -2.24
C GLY A 16 12.55 9.60 -0.94
N PHE A 17 13.10 10.52 -0.16
CA PHE A 17 12.33 11.22 0.87
C PHE A 17 12.56 12.72 0.70
N GLY A 18 11.67 13.34 -0.08
CA GLY A 18 11.57 14.79 -0.11
C GLY A 18 11.11 15.31 1.26
N PRO A 19 11.60 16.47 1.70
CA PRO A 19 11.21 17.06 2.98
C PRO A 19 9.73 17.45 2.95
N VAL A 20 8.94 16.83 3.83
CA VAL A 20 7.62 17.35 4.21
C VAL A 20 7.87 18.65 4.98
N TRP A 21 7.55 19.76 4.33
CA TRP A 21 7.61 21.12 4.86
C TRP A 21 6.59 21.24 6.01
N MET A 22 7.03 21.03 7.26
CA MET A 22 6.24 21.35 8.46
C MET A 22 6.40 22.83 8.77
N GLY A 23 5.39 23.62 8.41
CA GLY A 23 5.26 25.00 8.86
C GLY A 23 5.07 25.04 10.37
N THR A 24 6.13 25.40 11.09
CA THR A 24 6.10 25.75 12.51
C THR A 24 5.49 27.14 12.67
N GLY A 25 4.20 27.18 13.02
CA GLY A 25 3.50 28.37 13.48
C GLY A 25 2.83 28.07 14.82
N VAL A 26 3.63 27.87 15.87
CA VAL A 26 3.12 27.68 17.24
C VAL A 26 2.99 29.06 17.89
N HIS A 27 1.83 29.69 17.71
CA HIS A 27 1.39 30.75 18.62
C HIS A 27 0.86 30.09 19.89
N ALA A 28 1.62 30.23 20.98
CA ALA A 28 1.19 29.84 22.32
C ALA A 28 0.07 30.78 22.79
N LEU A 29 -1.16 30.28 22.80
CA LEU A 29 -2.28 30.93 23.48
C LEU A 29 -2.35 30.42 24.93
N PRO A 30 -2.53 31.30 25.93
CA PRO A 30 -2.72 30.90 27.31
C PRO A 30 -4.11 30.28 27.50
N PHE A 31 -4.16 28.97 27.70
CA PHE A 31 -5.39 28.26 28.11
C PHE A 31 -5.63 28.51 29.60
N ALA A 32 -6.59 29.41 29.88
CA ALA A 32 -7.12 29.62 31.22
C ALA A 32 -7.93 28.37 31.65
N PHE A 33 -7.52 27.77 32.77
CA PHE A 33 -8.16 26.61 33.38
C PHE A 33 -9.47 27.04 34.04
N GLY A 34 -10.56 27.03 33.25
CA GLY A 34 -11.92 27.34 33.71
C GLY A 34 -12.55 26.18 34.47
N SER A 35 -13.03 26.47 35.67
CA SER A 35 -13.72 25.58 36.62
C SER A 35 -14.71 24.60 35.97
N SER A 36 -14.50 23.33 36.28
CA SER A 36 -15.38 22.20 35.99
C SER A 36 -16.75 22.38 36.66
N LYS A 37 -17.75 22.78 35.86
CA LYS A 37 -19.17 22.59 36.23
C LYS A 37 -19.52 21.14 35.94
N GLN A 38 -19.89 20.42 36.99
CA GLN A 38 -20.40 19.06 36.92
C GLN A 38 -21.61 19.00 35.99
N HIS A 39 -21.46 18.30 34.86
CA HIS A 39 -22.56 17.99 33.96
C HIS A 39 -23.53 17.00 34.65
N PRO A 40 -24.85 17.18 34.51
CA PRO A 40 -25.83 16.22 34.99
C PRO A 40 -25.62 14.87 34.29
N LYS A 41 -25.66 13.80 35.08
CA LYS A 41 -25.54 12.41 34.62
C LYS A 41 -26.69 12.10 33.66
N HIS A 42 -26.44 12.17 32.35
CA HIS A 42 -27.34 11.64 31.34
C HIS A 42 -27.38 10.11 31.52
N GLN A 43 -28.52 9.60 32.00
CA GLN A 43 -28.83 8.18 31.99
C GLN A 43 -28.73 7.69 30.55
N GLN A 44 -27.76 6.81 30.28
CA GLN A 44 -27.68 6.12 29.01
C GLN A 44 -28.95 5.28 28.85
N PRO A 45 -29.70 5.43 27.74
CA PRO A 45 -30.86 4.61 27.46
C PRO A 45 -30.43 3.14 27.39
N LYS A 46 -31.17 2.28 28.10
CA LYS A 46 -30.99 0.82 28.08
C LYS A 46 -31.01 0.34 26.62
N PRO A 47 -30.01 -0.42 26.15
CA PRO A 47 -29.98 -0.93 24.78
C PRO A 47 -31.16 -1.87 24.57
N THR A 48 -32.19 -1.39 23.88
CA THR A 48 -33.33 -2.20 23.42
C THR A 48 -32.84 -3.07 22.26
N THR A 49 -33.07 -4.38 22.36
CA THR A 49 -32.63 -5.44 21.44
C THR A 49 -33.12 -5.28 20.00
N ASP A 50 -34.11 -4.43 19.76
CA ASP A 50 -34.71 -4.21 18.43
C ASP A 50 -33.83 -3.37 17.49
N ASN A 51 -32.74 -2.76 18.00
CA ASN A 51 -31.83 -1.95 17.18
C ASN A 51 -30.81 -2.77 16.36
N PHE A 52 -30.66 -4.07 16.65
CA PHE A 52 -29.64 -4.90 15.98
C PHE A 52 -30.02 -5.24 14.53
N ASP A 53 -31.30 -5.53 14.27
CA ASP A 53 -31.78 -5.86 12.92
C ASP A 53 -31.83 -4.64 12.00
N LEU A 54 -32.13 -3.46 12.55
CA LEU A 54 -32.13 -2.19 11.82
C LEU A 54 -30.70 -1.80 11.38
N ALA A 55 -29.70 -2.00 12.25
CA ALA A 55 -28.30 -1.72 11.95
C ALA A 55 -27.75 -2.65 10.85
N LYS A 56 -28.14 -3.94 10.89
CA LYS A 56 -27.76 -4.92 9.86
C LYS A 56 -28.37 -4.57 8.51
N ALA A 57 -29.65 -4.21 8.46
CA ALA A 57 -30.33 -3.77 7.24
C ALA A 57 -29.74 -2.46 6.66
N ALA A 58 -29.37 -1.50 7.51
CA ALA A 58 -28.71 -0.27 7.06
C ALA A 58 -27.30 -0.56 6.48
N SER A 59 -26.55 -1.50 7.07
CA SER A 59 -25.23 -1.89 6.56
C SER A 59 -25.28 -2.60 5.20
N SER A 60 -26.29 -3.44 4.94
CA SER A 60 -26.41 -4.13 3.64
C SER A 60 -26.78 -3.13 2.53
N MET A 61 -27.71 -2.22 2.80
CA MET A 61 -28.16 -1.21 1.83
C MET A 61 -27.04 -0.24 1.45
N THR A 62 -26.26 0.22 2.43
CA THR A 62 -25.11 1.11 2.18
C THR A 62 -24.02 0.41 1.35
N THR A 63 -23.83 -0.90 1.56
CA THR A 63 -22.86 -1.70 0.79
C THR A 63 -23.28 -1.85 -0.68
N GLU A 64 -24.57 -2.07 -0.96
CA GLU A 64 -25.08 -2.16 -2.33
C GLU A 64 -24.96 -0.83 -3.10
N ILE A 65 -25.28 0.28 -2.44
CA ILE A 65 -25.16 1.62 -3.02
C ILE A 65 -23.69 1.95 -3.31
N ALA A 66 -22.77 1.64 -2.38
CA ALA A 66 -21.34 1.84 -2.60
C ALA A 66 -20.82 1.00 -3.78
N ASN A 67 -21.30 -0.24 -3.91
CA ASN A 67 -20.93 -1.15 -5.00
C ASN A 67 -21.46 -0.68 -6.36
N SER A 68 -22.68 -0.15 -6.45
CA SER A 68 -23.24 0.34 -7.71
C SER A 68 -22.54 1.62 -8.20
N ILE A 69 -22.25 2.56 -7.28
CA ILE A 69 -21.54 3.79 -7.59
C ILE A 69 -20.11 3.49 -8.07
N THR A 70 -19.41 2.59 -7.39
CA THR A 70 -18.05 2.20 -7.78
C THR A 70 -18.02 1.49 -9.13
N LYS A 71 -18.97 0.60 -9.41
CA LYS A 71 -19.10 -0.06 -10.72
C LYS A 71 -19.24 0.94 -11.86
N SER A 72 -20.15 1.91 -11.74
CA SER A 72 -20.38 2.93 -12.78
C SER A 72 -19.16 3.83 -13.05
N ARG A 73 -18.31 4.08 -12.05
CA ARG A 73 -17.08 4.87 -12.21
C ARG A 73 -15.99 4.07 -12.88
N ILE A 74 -15.86 2.79 -12.51
CA ILE A 74 -14.90 1.88 -13.13
C ILE A 74 -15.26 1.67 -14.60
N ASP A 75 -16.54 1.46 -14.91
CA ASP A 75 -16.98 1.20 -16.28
C ASP A 75 -16.73 2.41 -17.17
N ARG A 76 -17.07 3.63 -16.73
CA ARG A 76 -16.72 4.86 -17.45
C ARG A 76 -15.21 5.07 -17.62
N PHE A 77 -14.41 4.61 -16.68
CA PHE A 77 -12.96 4.68 -16.78
C PHE A 77 -12.40 3.66 -17.76
N VAL A 78 -12.94 2.44 -17.75
CA VAL A 78 -12.63 1.38 -18.71
C VAL A 78 -12.97 1.82 -20.11
N ASP A 79 -14.16 2.38 -20.31
CA ASP A 79 -14.62 2.90 -21.60
C ASP A 79 -13.67 3.97 -22.14
N LYS A 80 -13.32 4.97 -21.31
CA LYS A 80 -12.34 5.98 -21.69
C LYS A 80 -10.96 5.40 -21.99
N LEU A 81 -10.54 4.35 -21.31
CA LEU A 81 -9.26 3.70 -21.60
C LEU A 81 -9.33 2.90 -22.88
N PHE A 82 -10.46 2.24 -23.17
CA PHE A 82 -10.68 1.51 -24.41
C PHE A 82 -10.55 2.47 -25.59
N ASP A 83 -11.30 3.57 -25.57
CA ASP A 83 -11.30 4.56 -26.67
C ASP A 83 -9.93 5.22 -26.87
N ASN A 84 -9.08 5.29 -25.83
CA ASN A 84 -7.70 5.80 -25.91
C ASN A 84 -6.66 4.73 -26.30
N THR A 85 -7.03 3.46 -26.24
CA THR A 85 -6.15 2.32 -26.54
C THR A 85 -6.39 1.80 -27.94
N ASP A 86 -7.64 1.86 -28.41
CA ASP A 86 -8.06 1.57 -29.78
C ASP A 86 -7.51 2.66 -30.72
N ALA A 87 -6.31 2.44 -31.25
CA ALA A 87 -5.59 3.43 -32.05
C ALA A 87 -6.00 3.39 -33.52
N ASP A 88 -6.43 2.23 -34.01
CA ASP A 88 -6.92 2.03 -35.37
C ASP A 88 -8.44 2.20 -35.50
N HIS A 89 -9.16 2.34 -34.39
CA HIS A 89 -10.61 2.52 -34.31
C HIS A 89 -11.39 1.36 -34.94
N ASP A 90 -10.83 0.15 -34.86
CA ASP A 90 -11.47 -1.06 -35.42
C ASP A 90 -12.53 -1.66 -34.48
N GLY A 91 -12.71 -1.08 -33.28
CA GLY A 91 -13.66 -1.54 -32.27
C GLY A 91 -13.20 -2.78 -31.51
N THR A 92 -11.97 -3.21 -31.73
CA THR A 92 -11.28 -4.29 -31.05
C THR A 92 -9.90 -3.82 -30.59
N ILE A 93 -9.25 -4.61 -29.73
CA ILE A 93 -7.93 -4.27 -29.20
C ILE A 93 -7.00 -5.43 -29.48
N SER A 94 -5.95 -5.18 -30.27
CA SER A 94 -4.87 -6.13 -30.50
C SER A 94 -3.98 -6.27 -29.25
N PHE A 95 -3.18 -7.35 -29.17
CA PHE A 95 -2.27 -7.53 -28.02
C PHE A 95 -1.28 -6.37 -27.81
N PRO A 96 -0.61 -5.81 -28.85
CA PRO A 96 0.27 -4.65 -28.70
C PRO A 96 -0.44 -3.44 -28.08
N GLU A 97 -1.65 -3.12 -28.56
CA GLU A 97 -2.47 -2.02 -28.04
C GLU A 97 -2.90 -2.29 -26.60
N ALA A 98 -3.36 -3.51 -26.30
CA ALA A 98 -3.71 -3.90 -24.94
C ALA A 98 -2.54 -3.73 -23.97
N TYR A 99 -1.32 -4.09 -24.40
CA TYR A 99 -0.12 -3.91 -23.58
C TYR A 99 0.20 -2.42 -23.36
N GLU A 100 0.11 -1.60 -24.40
CA GLU A 100 0.30 -0.16 -24.30
C GLU A 100 -0.75 0.49 -23.38
N GLY A 101 -2.02 0.12 -23.51
CA GLY A 101 -3.10 0.60 -22.66
C GLY A 101 -2.89 0.25 -21.18
N VAL A 102 -2.42 -0.97 -20.90
CA VAL A 102 -2.03 -1.38 -19.54
C VAL A 102 -0.86 -0.54 -19.03
N LEU A 103 0.17 -0.28 -19.83
CA LEU A 103 1.29 0.57 -19.42
C LEU A 103 0.85 2.02 -19.14
N LYS A 104 0.05 2.63 -20.02
CA LYS A 104 -0.55 3.96 -19.82
C LYS A 104 -1.35 4.02 -18.52
N PHE A 105 -2.10 2.96 -18.21
CA PHE A 105 -2.82 2.82 -16.94
C PHE A 105 -1.85 2.82 -15.75
N TYR A 106 -0.77 2.02 -15.78
CA TYR A 106 0.23 1.98 -14.71
C TYR A 106 0.98 3.30 -14.55
N ILE A 107 1.27 4.03 -15.62
CA ILE A 107 1.89 5.36 -15.53
C ILE A 107 0.98 6.31 -14.73
N LYS A 108 -0.32 6.36 -15.04
CA LYS A 108 -1.30 7.16 -14.29
C LYS A 108 -1.42 6.69 -12.83
N LEU A 109 -1.37 5.38 -12.59
CA LEU A 109 -1.43 4.82 -11.24
C LEU A 109 -0.17 5.17 -10.43
N ASN A 110 1.00 5.16 -11.09
CA ASN A 110 2.30 5.41 -10.47
C ASN A 110 2.49 6.85 -9.99
N GLN A 111 1.73 7.80 -10.54
CA GLN A 111 1.66 9.17 -10.01
C GLN A 111 1.10 9.23 -8.59
N ARG A 112 0.32 8.22 -8.16
CA ARG A 112 -0.27 8.15 -6.81
C ARG A 112 0.45 7.19 -5.89
N ALA A 113 0.95 6.08 -6.43
CA ALA A 113 1.70 5.09 -5.67
C ALA A 113 2.69 4.37 -6.58
N PRO A 114 3.98 4.29 -6.22
CA PRO A 114 4.98 3.62 -7.04
C PRO A 114 4.71 2.11 -7.07
N ILE A 115 4.09 1.63 -8.16
CA ILE A 115 3.79 0.22 -8.38
C ILE A 115 4.54 -0.25 -9.64
N PRO A 116 5.36 -1.31 -9.55
CA PRO A 116 6.05 -1.81 -10.74
C PRO A 116 5.02 -2.30 -11.77
N PRO A 117 5.14 -1.88 -13.04
CA PRO A 117 4.25 -2.36 -14.10
C PRO A 117 4.43 -3.87 -14.32
N PRO A 118 3.39 -4.57 -14.80
CA PRO A 118 3.47 -6.00 -15.10
C PRO A 118 4.39 -6.23 -16.30
N SER A 119 5.09 -7.36 -16.31
CA SER A 119 5.87 -7.77 -17.48
C SER A 119 4.95 -8.09 -18.67
N ARG A 120 5.47 -7.92 -19.89
CA ARG A 120 4.75 -8.21 -21.14
C ARG A 120 4.18 -9.63 -21.17
N GLU A 121 4.94 -10.61 -20.69
CA GLU A 121 4.51 -12.01 -20.58
C GLU A 121 3.29 -12.17 -19.65
N LYS A 122 3.28 -11.49 -18.49
CA LYS A 122 2.14 -11.53 -17.57
C LYS A 122 0.90 -10.90 -18.17
N VAL A 123 1.05 -9.82 -18.94
CA VAL A 123 -0.06 -9.20 -19.67
C VAL A 123 -0.55 -10.12 -20.78
N LEU A 124 0.34 -10.81 -21.50
CA LEU A 124 -0.03 -11.81 -22.51
C LEU A 124 -0.83 -12.97 -21.91
N LEU A 125 -0.43 -13.48 -20.74
CA LEU A 125 -1.19 -14.51 -20.04
C LEU A 125 -2.58 -14.01 -19.65
N LEU A 126 -2.68 -12.79 -19.11
CA LEU A 126 -3.96 -12.17 -18.79
C LEU A 126 -4.82 -11.95 -20.03
N TYR A 127 -4.21 -11.54 -21.14
CA TYR A 127 -4.87 -11.33 -22.43
C TYR A 127 -5.52 -12.62 -22.92
N LYS A 128 -4.73 -13.71 -23.00
CA LYS A 128 -5.22 -15.04 -23.40
C LYS A 128 -6.29 -15.60 -22.46
N GLN A 129 -6.23 -15.30 -21.16
CA GLN A 129 -7.25 -15.70 -20.18
C GLN A 129 -8.58 -14.94 -20.30
N VAL A 130 -8.61 -13.85 -21.07
CA VAL A 130 -9.80 -13.00 -21.22
C VAL A 130 -10.39 -13.13 -22.62
N ASP A 131 -9.56 -13.34 -23.63
CA ASP A 131 -9.95 -13.71 -24.99
C ASP A 131 -10.59 -15.11 -25.00
N LYS A 132 -11.90 -15.16 -24.79
CA LYS A 132 -12.67 -16.41 -24.79
C LYS A 132 -12.95 -16.90 -26.20
N ALA A 133 -12.95 -15.98 -27.17
CA ALA A 133 -13.23 -16.27 -28.57
C ALA A 133 -12.00 -16.82 -29.30
N HIS A 134 -10.80 -16.70 -28.73
CA HIS A 134 -9.53 -17.05 -29.36
C HIS A 134 -9.30 -16.30 -30.69
N SER A 135 -9.87 -15.10 -30.80
CA SER A 135 -9.77 -14.24 -31.99
C SER A 135 -8.42 -13.55 -32.09
N ASN A 136 -7.62 -13.58 -31.01
CA ASN A 136 -6.45 -12.72 -30.81
C ASN A 136 -6.77 -11.22 -30.81
N LYS A 137 -8.04 -10.84 -30.64
CA LYS A 137 -8.52 -9.45 -30.57
C LYS A 137 -9.56 -9.32 -29.45
N LEU A 138 -9.37 -8.40 -28.52
CA LEU A 138 -10.33 -8.20 -27.43
C LEU A 138 -11.44 -7.26 -27.86
N ASN A 139 -12.70 -7.68 -27.71
CA ASN A 139 -13.80 -6.75 -27.76
C ASN A 139 -13.85 -5.86 -26.49
N ARG A 140 -14.74 -4.86 -26.49
CA ARG A 140 -14.89 -3.91 -25.38
C ARG A 140 -15.11 -4.56 -24.02
N ASP A 141 -15.96 -5.59 -23.97
CA ASP A 141 -16.26 -6.31 -22.73
C ASP A 141 -15.07 -7.13 -22.23
N GLU A 142 -14.36 -7.78 -23.14
CA GLU A 142 -13.13 -8.51 -22.86
C GLU A 142 -12.04 -7.58 -22.37
N TYR A 143 -11.78 -6.48 -23.06
CA TYR A 143 -10.83 -5.47 -22.59
C TYR A 143 -11.19 -4.94 -21.19
N GLY A 144 -12.47 -4.71 -20.93
CA GLY A 144 -12.94 -4.34 -19.59
C GLY A 144 -12.65 -5.40 -18.52
N ARG A 145 -12.80 -6.69 -18.84
CA ARG A 145 -12.40 -7.79 -17.95
C ARG A 145 -10.89 -7.81 -17.71
N LEU A 146 -10.08 -7.57 -18.75
CA LEU A 146 -8.63 -7.47 -18.65
C LEU A 146 -8.22 -6.33 -17.70
N LEU A 147 -8.75 -5.12 -17.92
CA LEU A 147 -8.47 -3.96 -17.07
C LEU A 147 -8.93 -4.18 -15.63
N ARG A 148 -10.15 -4.68 -15.40
CA ARG A 148 -10.64 -4.95 -14.03
C ARG A 148 -9.74 -5.93 -13.28
N ARG A 149 -9.25 -6.99 -13.94
CA ARG A 149 -8.28 -7.93 -13.34
C ARG A 149 -6.97 -7.22 -12.99
N THR A 150 -6.45 -6.41 -13.89
CA THR A 150 -5.22 -5.63 -13.68
C THR A 150 -5.37 -4.61 -12.54
N VAL A 151 -6.45 -3.83 -12.53
CA VAL A 151 -6.80 -2.86 -11.48
C VAL A 151 -6.92 -3.56 -10.13
N ARG A 152 -7.64 -4.69 -10.06
CA ARG A 152 -7.80 -5.45 -8.81
C ARG A 152 -6.43 -5.88 -8.26
N ARG A 153 -5.54 -6.40 -9.11
CA ARG A 153 -4.19 -6.80 -8.70
C ARG A 153 -3.34 -5.63 -8.23
N ALA A 154 -3.41 -4.49 -8.91
CA ALA A 154 -2.67 -3.30 -8.49
C ALA A 154 -3.22 -2.73 -7.17
N PHE A 155 -4.54 -2.73 -7.03
CA PHE A 155 -5.21 -2.25 -5.83
C PHE A 155 -4.96 -3.14 -4.62
N THR A 156 -4.96 -4.48 -4.76
CA THR A 156 -4.64 -5.38 -3.63
C THR A 156 -3.21 -5.18 -3.14
N ARG A 157 -2.24 -4.96 -4.03
CA ARG A 157 -0.86 -4.59 -3.65
C ARG A 157 -0.83 -3.30 -2.84
N LEU A 158 -1.52 -2.26 -3.33
CA LEU A 158 -1.56 -0.97 -2.67
C LEU A 158 -2.26 -1.04 -1.31
N ALA A 159 -3.40 -1.73 -1.26
CA ALA A 159 -4.19 -1.89 -0.05
C ALA A 159 -3.42 -2.69 1.01
N ALA A 160 -2.78 -3.80 0.64
CA ALA A 160 -1.96 -4.59 1.55
C ALA A 160 -0.78 -3.78 2.09
N HIS A 161 -0.06 -3.06 1.23
CA HIS A 161 1.03 -2.18 1.66
C HIS A 161 0.54 -1.13 2.65
N LYS A 162 -0.55 -0.40 2.33
CA LYS A 162 -1.10 0.62 3.23
C LYS A 162 -1.61 0.03 4.55
N ALA A 163 -2.31 -1.11 4.52
CA ALA A 163 -2.80 -1.78 5.72
C ALA A 163 -1.65 -2.18 6.65
N VAL A 164 -0.60 -2.79 6.10
CA VAL A 164 0.59 -3.17 6.85
C VAL A 164 1.31 -1.94 7.40
N THR A 165 1.50 -0.90 6.61
CA THR A 165 2.19 0.31 7.08
C THR A 165 1.41 1.05 8.15
N ILE A 166 0.08 1.16 8.02
CA ILE A 166 -0.76 1.92 8.96
C ILE A 166 -1.03 1.12 10.25
N VAL A 167 -1.33 -0.17 10.13
CA VAL A 167 -1.74 -1.00 11.28
C VAL A 167 -0.63 -1.92 11.74
N GLY A 168 0.01 -2.63 10.80
CA GLY A 168 1.04 -3.62 11.11
C GLY A 168 2.28 -2.99 11.75
N ALA A 169 2.75 -1.86 11.22
CA ALA A 169 4.00 -1.26 11.67
C ALA A 169 3.94 -0.71 13.11
N PRO A 170 2.91 0.05 13.54
CA PRO A 170 2.80 0.47 14.94
C PRO A 170 2.68 -0.71 15.91
N LEU A 171 1.90 -1.74 15.57
CA LEU A 171 1.73 -2.93 16.42
C LEU A 171 3.03 -3.71 16.58
N LEU A 172 3.76 -3.92 15.50
CA LEU A 172 5.06 -4.58 15.54
C LEU A 172 6.10 -3.73 16.27
N ALA A 173 6.08 -2.41 16.08
CA ALA A 173 6.98 -1.49 16.79
C ALA A 173 6.76 -1.57 18.30
N GLU A 174 5.50 -1.61 18.76
CA GLU A 174 5.19 -1.81 20.18
C GLU A 174 5.68 -3.18 20.70
N LEU A 175 5.43 -4.26 19.98
CA LEU A 175 5.84 -5.61 20.39
C LEU A 175 7.37 -5.73 20.50
N ILE A 176 8.09 -5.19 19.53
CA ILE A 176 9.56 -5.19 19.52
C ILE A 176 10.10 -4.28 20.62
N THR A 177 9.54 -3.09 20.78
CA THR A 177 9.96 -2.17 21.86
C THR A 177 9.78 -2.82 23.22
N ARG A 178 8.64 -3.49 23.48
CA ARG A 178 8.42 -4.22 24.74
C ARG A 178 9.48 -5.30 24.97
N LYS A 179 9.82 -6.10 23.94
CA LYS A 179 10.86 -7.14 24.06
C LYS A 179 12.28 -6.58 24.21
N LEU A 180 12.62 -5.50 23.51
CA LEU A 180 13.96 -4.88 23.61
C LEU A 180 14.16 -4.14 24.94
N THR A 181 13.10 -3.56 25.51
CA THR A 181 13.21 -2.88 26.81
C THR A 181 13.67 -3.85 27.91
N SER A 182 13.37 -5.14 27.77
CA SER A 182 13.85 -6.20 28.66
C SER A 182 15.35 -6.53 28.49
N ARG A 183 16.02 -6.04 27.44
CA ARG A 183 17.46 -6.26 27.15
C ARG A 183 18.28 -4.96 27.16
N LYS A 184 18.04 -4.10 28.14
CA LYS A 184 18.68 -2.77 28.27
C LYS A 184 20.21 -2.83 28.31
N GLU A 185 20.79 -3.79 29.02
CA GLU A 185 22.25 -3.88 29.22
C GLU A 185 23.03 -4.11 27.92
N TRP A 186 22.49 -4.94 27.03
CA TRP A 186 23.11 -5.23 25.75
C TRP A 186 23.13 -4.02 24.81
N LEU A 187 22.08 -3.19 24.83
CA LEU A 187 22.03 -1.96 24.03
C LEU A 187 23.06 -0.93 24.49
N GLN A 188 23.30 -0.83 25.80
CA GLN A 188 24.34 0.07 26.34
C GLN A 188 25.74 -0.34 25.87
N GLN A 189 26.03 -1.65 25.83
CA GLN A 189 27.31 -2.17 25.34
C GLN A 189 27.55 -1.86 23.85
N ILE A 190 26.51 -1.86 23.03
CA ILE A 190 26.66 -1.52 21.60
C ILE A 190 26.85 -0.02 21.41
N ALA A 191 26.09 0.80 22.16
CA ALA A 191 26.17 2.24 22.05
C ALA A 191 27.58 2.76 22.39
N THR A 192 28.22 2.18 23.40
CA THR A 192 29.61 2.52 23.78
C THR A 192 30.63 2.10 22.74
N TRP A 193 30.37 1.06 21.94
CA TRP A 193 31.29 0.59 20.91
C TRP A 193 31.25 1.44 19.63
N ILE A 194 30.08 2.00 19.29
CA ILE A 194 29.86 2.71 18.02
C ILE A 194 30.14 4.21 18.13
N ILE A 195 29.92 4.84 19.29
CA ILE A 195 29.96 6.30 19.43
C ILE A 195 31.36 6.76 19.90
N PRO A 196 32.09 7.57 19.10
CA PRO A 196 33.38 8.13 19.53
C PRO A 196 33.23 9.04 20.75
N LEU A 197 34.17 8.91 21.70
CA LEU A 197 34.18 9.52 23.04
C LEU A 197 33.81 11.01 23.08
N GLN A 198 34.24 11.77 22.07
CA GLN A 198 34.07 13.23 21.96
C GLN A 198 32.62 13.73 21.86
N PHE A 199 31.62 12.88 21.60
CA PHE A 199 30.20 13.29 21.54
C PHE A 199 29.31 12.67 22.63
N GLN A 200 29.89 11.93 23.58
CA GLN A 200 29.12 11.12 24.53
C GLN A 200 28.21 11.96 25.43
N ASP A 201 28.70 13.05 26.01
CA ASP A 201 27.96 13.79 27.05
C ASP A 201 26.67 14.45 26.55
N LYS A 202 26.62 14.83 25.27
CA LYS A 202 25.44 15.48 24.67
C LYS A 202 24.50 14.49 23.97
N LEU A 203 25.03 13.41 23.36
CA LEU A 203 24.23 12.46 22.59
C LEU A 203 23.61 11.35 23.45
N ILE A 204 24.25 10.93 24.54
CA ILE A 204 23.74 9.87 25.41
C ILE A 204 22.30 10.14 25.88
N PRO A 205 21.94 11.30 26.46
CA PRO A 205 20.57 11.51 26.93
C PRO A 205 19.54 11.54 25.80
N ILE A 206 19.93 12.00 24.60
CA ILE A 206 19.05 12.06 23.42
C ILE A 206 18.80 10.67 22.86
N ILE A 207 19.88 9.91 22.64
CA ILE A 207 19.82 8.55 22.07
C ILE A 207 19.16 7.58 23.05
N THR A 208 19.40 7.74 24.35
CA THR A 208 18.81 6.88 25.40
C THR A 208 17.36 7.27 25.72
N SER A 209 16.83 8.35 25.12
CA SER A 209 15.44 8.73 25.32
C SER A 209 14.51 7.67 24.74
N LYS A 210 13.49 7.28 25.52
CA LYS A 210 12.50 6.29 25.11
C LYS A 210 11.79 6.68 23.81
N GLY A 211 11.53 7.98 23.64
CA GLY A 211 10.91 8.54 22.43
C GLY A 211 11.77 8.35 21.18
N PHE A 212 13.09 8.56 21.28
CA PHE A 212 13.99 8.38 20.14
C PHE A 212 14.04 6.93 19.68
N HIS A 213 14.20 5.96 20.58
CA HIS A 213 14.20 4.55 20.22
C HIS A 213 12.87 4.10 19.62
N GLN A 214 11.74 4.55 20.17
CA GLN A 214 10.43 4.23 19.63
C GLN A 214 10.29 4.78 18.20
N ALA A 215 10.68 6.03 17.96
CA ALA A 215 10.64 6.64 16.64
C ALA A 215 11.57 5.90 15.66
N LEU A 216 12.82 5.67 16.04
CA LEU A 216 13.82 4.99 15.21
C LEU A 216 13.39 3.59 14.79
N TRP A 217 12.94 2.77 15.75
CA TRP A 217 12.46 1.42 15.46
C TRP A 217 11.20 1.44 14.62
N THR A 218 10.26 2.35 14.89
CA THR A 218 9.06 2.49 14.06
C THR A 218 9.43 2.82 12.62
N THR A 219 10.37 3.75 12.40
CA THR A 219 10.82 4.11 11.04
C THR A 219 11.51 2.95 10.33
N ILE A 220 12.46 2.27 10.97
CA ILE A 220 13.16 1.13 10.39
C ILE A 220 12.17 0.00 10.06
N LEU A 221 11.22 -0.24 10.96
CA LEU A 221 10.24 -1.30 10.80
C LEU A 221 9.23 -0.96 9.71
N VAL A 222 8.71 0.27 9.66
CA VAL A 222 7.86 0.74 8.55
C VAL A 222 8.57 0.55 7.21
N ALA A 223 9.85 0.92 7.11
CA ALA A 223 10.61 0.82 5.87
C ALA A 223 10.88 -0.65 5.45
N THR A 224 11.31 -1.50 6.39
CA THR A 224 11.64 -2.91 6.09
C THR A 224 10.40 -3.78 5.91
N LEU A 225 9.38 -3.59 6.75
CA LEU A 225 8.13 -4.34 6.71
C LEU A 225 7.32 -4.00 5.45
N GLY A 226 7.31 -2.73 5.02
CA GLY A 226 6.68 -2.33 3.76
C GLY A 226 7.24 -3.12 2.58
N ASN A 227 8.58 -3.20 2.47
CA ASN A 227 9.26 -3.95 1.42
C ASN A 227 9.00 -5.46 1.52
N PHE A 228 9.06 -6.02 2.73
CA PHE A 228 8.78 -7.44 2.96
C PHE A 228 7.35 -7.81 2.55
N CYS A 229 6.35 -7.03 2.96
CA CYS A 229 4.96 -7.29 2.61
C CYS A 229 4.68 -7.12 1.11
N LEU A 230 5.34 -6.17 0.44
CA LEU A 230 5.27 -6.09 -1.03
C LEU A 230 5.81 -7.37 -1.68
N SER A 231 6.91 -7.93 -1.16
CA SER A 231 7.47 -9.20 -1.63
C SER A 231 6.49 -10.36 -1.46
N VAL A 232 5.87 -10.49 -0.28
CA VAL A 232 4.88 -11.54 0.01
C VAL A 232 3.64 -11.41 -0.88
N VAL A 233 3.10 -10.20 -1.05
CA VAL A 233 1.92 -9.98 -1.90
C VAL A 233 2.25 -10.25 -3.37
N ASN A 234 3.44 -9.85 -3.84
CA ASN A 234 3.89 -10.18 -5.18
C ASN A 234 3.99 -11.70 -5.38
N PHE A 235 4.50 -12.42 -4.38
CA PHE A 235 4.55 -13.88 -4.41
C PHE A 235 3.15 -14.52 -4.51
N PHE A 236 2.18 -14.10 -3.69
CA PHE A 236 0.80 -14.61 -3.77
C PHE A 236 0.09 -14.28 -5.08
N LEU A 237 0.33 -13.09 -5.62
CA LEU A 237 -0.27 -12.68 -6.89
C LEU A 237 0.33 -13.44 -8.08
N ASP A 238 1.62 -13.78 -8.00
CA ASP A 238 2.28 -14.60 -9.00
C ASP A 238 1.82 -16.07 -8.91
N LEU A 239 1.55 -16.59 -7.70
CA LEU A 239 0.91 -17.90 -7.54
C LEU A 239 -0.52 -17.96 -8.12
N SER A 240 -1.26 -16.85 -8.07
CA SER A 240 -2.62 -16.76 -8.64
C SER A 240 -2.63 -16.75 -10.17
N LEU A 241 -1.47 -16.57 -10.80
CA LEU A 241 -1.25 -16.75 -12.22
C LEU A 241 -0.75 -18.17 -12.46
N SER A 242 -1.59 -19.18 -12.21
CA SER A 242 -1.22 -20.56 -12.56
C SER A 242 -0.80 -20.61 -14.02
N LYS A 243 0.41 -21.09 -14.27
CA LYS A 243 0.98 -21.24 -15.61
C LYS A 243 0.00 -22.12 -16.43
N PRO A 244 -0.43 -21.70 -17.63
CA PRO A 244 -1.20 -22.59 -18.48
C PRO A 244 -0.38 -23.86 -18.69
N SER A 245 -0.99 -25.03 -18.46
CA SER A 245 -0.36 -26.31 -18.72
C SER A 245 0.11 -26.32 -20.17
N SER A 246 1.38 -26.60 -20.39
CA SER A 246 2.04 -26.62 -21.70
C SER A 246 1.57 -27.79 -22.58
N ASP A 247 0.45 -28.41 -22.27
CA ASP A 247 -0.05 -29.64 -22.90
C ASP A 247 -0.88 -29.38 -24.17
N VAL A 248 -0.79 -28.18 -24.74
CA VAL A 248 -1.36 -27.87 -26.06
C VAL A 248 -0.20 -27.48 -26.97
N SER A 249 0.53 -28.50 -27.41
CA SER A 249 1.41 -28.45 -28.59
C SER A 249 0.78 -29.29 -29.69
#